data_AF-A0A965B5H3-F1
#
_entry.id   AF-A0A965B5H3-F1
#
_cell.length_a   1.000
_cell.length_b   1.000
_cell.length_c   1.000
_cell.angle_alpha   90.00
_cell.angle_beta   90.00
_cell.angle_gamma   90.00
#
_symmetry.space_group_name_H-M   'P 1'
#
loop_
_entity.id
_entity.type
_entity.pdbx_description
1 polymer ?
#
loop_
_entity_poly.entity_id
_entity_poly.type
_entity_poly.pdbx_seq_one_letter_code
_entity_poly.pdbx_strand_id
1 'polypeptide(L)'
;HRCGQGQGRQRGHEDGRAGRETEAAAVARAIKALIESGTPPAEIAVLYRINAQSEVYEEALTEAGVAFQVRGGEGFFTRQEIRQALVALQRAADREPASGELGAVVRELLEPLGLTAEAPAGVRARDRWEALSALADLVDEELAARPDLDLPALVAELRTRADSRHPPTVQGVTLASLHAAKGLEWDAVFLVGLADGTLPISHALARQGTDGESVEEERRLLYVGITRARVHLELSWALARAPGGRQSRKPSRFLIGIAPQTRAAAGGSGPAAPRRQRGATQRCRVCNAVLTDTTAILLRRCANCSVDIDEELLAQLKEWRLKTSKEMGVPAYVVFTDN
;
A
#
# COMPACT_ATOMS: atom_id res chain seq x y z
N HIS A 1 2.73 30.80 -6.78
CA HIS A 1 3.21 31.03 -8.16
C HIS A 1 2.71 29.89 -9.05
N ARG A 2 1.90 30.25 -10.07
CA ARG A 2 1.30 29.41 -11.14
C ARG A 2 0.81 28.00 -10.76
N CYS A 3 -0.38 27.98 -10.16
CA CYS A 3 -1.27 26.83 -10.10
C CYS A 3 -1.91 26.65 -11.49
N GLY A 4 -1.41 25.67 -12.26
CA GLY A 4 -1.99 25.26 -13.54
C GLY A 4 -3.05 24.18 -13.31
N GLN A 5 -4.24 24.42 -13.85
CA GLN A 5 -5.41 23.55 -13.77
C GLN A 5 -5.12 22.18 -14.42
N GLY A 6 -4.68 21.21 -13.63
CA GLY A 6 -4.64 19.79 -14.02
C GLY A 6 -5.94 19.12 -13.59
N GLN A 7 -6.78 18.71 -14.54
CA GLN A 7 -7.95 17.88 -14.28
C GLN A 7 -7.49 16.52 -13.74
N GLY A 8 -7.41 16.38 -12.41
CA GLY A 8 -7.19 15.11 -11.73
C GLY A 8 -8.36 14.18 -12.01
N ARG A 9 -8.21 13.28 -12.99
CA ARG A 9 -9.16 12.21 -13.27
C ARG A 9 -9.05 11.15 -12.17
N GLN A 10 -9.78 11.33 -11.08
CA GLN A 10 -10.08 10.28 -10.10
C GLN A 10 -10.97 9.24 -10.77
N ARG A 11 -10.41 8.12 -11.23
CA ARG A 11 -11.18 6.98 -11.74
C ARG A 11 -11.13 5.86 -10.70
N GLY A 12 -12.23 5.65 -9.96
CA GLY A 12 -12.44 4.42 -9.22
C GLY A 12 -12.95 3.35 -10.17
N HIS A 13 -12.20 2.27 -10.37
CA HIS A 13 -12.62 1.16 -11.24
C HIS A 13 -13.36 0.10 -10.40
N GLU A 14 -14.69 0.11 -10.43
CA GLU A 14 -15.53 -0.99 -9.90
C GLU A 14 -15.83 -1.99 -11.01
N ASP A 15 -15.08 -3.09 -11.07
CA ASP A 15 -15.55 -4.28 -11.79
C ASP A 15 -16.11 -5.28 -10.77
N GLY A 16 -17.44 -5.45 -10.79
CA GLY A 16 -18.23 -6.25 -9.84
C GLY A 16 -17.99 -7.77 -9.88
N ARG A 17 -16.81 -8.23 -10.33
CA ARG A 17 -16.31 -9.62 -10.28
C ARG A 17 -14.83 -9.69 -9.82
N ALA A 18 -14.25 -8.59 -9.37
CA ALA A 18 -12.80 -8.43 -9.22
C ALA A 18 -12.22 -9.04 -7.93
N GLY A 19 -11.34 -10.04 -8.12
CA GLY A 19 -10.37 -10.49 -7.11
C GLY A 19 -9.18 -9.53 -7.02
N ARG A 20 -8.18 -9.86 -6.20
CA ARG A 20 -6.96 -9.03 -6.08
C ARG A 20 -6.14 -9.05 -7.38
N GLU A 21 -6.21 -10.16 -8.10
CA GLU A 21 -5.59 -10.37 -9.40
C GLU A 21 -6.22 -9.45 -10.45
N THR A 22 -7.55 -9.26 -10.38
CA THR A 22 -8.25 -8.32 -11.27
C THR A 22 -7.89 -6.88 -10.97
N GLU A 23 -7.77 -6.52 -9.68
CA GLU A 23 -7.27 -5.22 -9.24
C GLU A 23 -5.84 -4.99 -9.77
N ALA A 24 -4.92 -5.94 -9.56
CA ALA A 24 -3.54 -5.83 -10.02
C ALA A 24 -3.43 -5.72 -11.54
N ALA A 25 -4.17 -6.52 -12.30
CA ALA A 25 -4.19 -6.41 -13.76
C ALA A 25 -4.74 -5.06 -14.25
N ALA A 26 -5.71 -4.48 -13.55
CA ALA A 26 -6.21 -3.14 -13.87
C ALA A 26 -5.16 -2.05 -13.60
N VAL A 27 -4.48 -2.13 -12.45
CA VAL A 27 -3.38 -1.23 -12.08
C VAL A 27 -2.24 -1.33 -13.08
N ALA A 28 -1.82 -2.54 -13.48
CA ALA A 28 -0.75 -2.73 -14.46
C ALA A 28 -1.11 -2.13 -15.83
N ARG A 29 -2.36 -2.28 -16.28
CA ARG A 29 -2.84 -1.62 -17.52
C ARG A 29 -2.83 -0.10 -17.42
N ALA A 30 -3.25 0.45 -16.28
CA ALA A 30 -3.25 1.90 -16.05
C ALA A 30 -1.84 2.47 -16.02
N ILE A 31 -0.90 1.78 -15.36
CA ILE A 31 0.52 2.13 -15.34
C ILE A 31 1.10 2.11 -16.75
N LYS A 32 0.85 1.04 -17.52
CA LYS A 32 1.31 0.95 -18.91
C LYS A 32 0.79 2.10 -19.77
N ALA A 33 -0.49 2.45 -19.63
CA ALA A 33 -1.06 3.59 -20.34
C ALA A 33 -0.41 4.93 -19.94
N LEU A 34 -0.04 5.11 -18.66
CA LEU A 34 0.70 6.30 -18.22
C LEU A 34 2.10 6.36 -18.83
N ILE A 35 2.82 5.24 -18.86
CA ILE A 35 4.14 5.13 -19.51
C ILE A 35 4.04 5.46 -21.00
N GLU A 36 3.05 4.89 -21.70
CA GLU A 36 2.77 5.18 -23.12
C GLU A 36 2.38 6.65 -23.34
N SER A 37 1.80 7.32 -22.35
CA SER A 37 1.50 8.75 -22.39
C SER A 37 2.68 9.67 -22.05
N GLY A 38 3.84 9.10 -21.71
CA GLY A 38 5.09 9.83 -21.49
C GLY A 38 5.55 9.98 -20.05
N THR A 39 4.87 9.36 -19.06
CA THR A 39 5.36 9.36 -17.67
C THR A 39 6.54 8.39 -17.53
N PRO A 40 7.72 8.84 -17.04
CA PRO A 40 8.87 7.95 -16.83
C PRO A 40 8.52 6.82 -15.85
N PRO A 41 8.88 5.54 -16.10
CA PRO A 41 8.58 4.45 -15.17
C PRO A 41 9.12 4.66 -13.74
N ALA A 42 10.28 5.32 -13.61
CA ALA A 42 10.87 5.66 -12.32
C ALA A 42 10.05 6.67 -11.50
N GLU A 43 9.18 7.44 -12.16
CA GLU A 43 8.25 8.43 -11.57
C GLU A 43 6.87 7.83 -11.26
N ILE A 44 6.75 6.49 -11.28
CA ILE A 44 5.52 5.77 -10.97
C ILE A 44 5.76 4.84 -9.78
N ALA A 45 4.85 4.87 -8.80
CA ALA A 45 4.88 3.96 -7.67
C ALA A 45 3.54 3.29 -7.41
N VAL A 46 3.59 2.03 -6.97
CA VAL A 46 2.46 1.29 -6.40
C VAL A 46 2.73 1.09 -4.92
N LEU A 47 1.87 1.66 -4.08
CA LEU A 47 1.99 1.60 -2.63
C LEU A 47 0.92 0.72 -2.02
N TYR A 48 1.35 -0.22 -1.18
CA TYR A 48 0.50 -1.17 -0.47
C TYR A 48 0.76 -1.14 1.04
N ARG A 49 -0.13 -1.75 1.83
CA ARG A 49 0.01 -1.72 3.29
C ARG A 49 1.04 -2.73 3.81
N ILE A 50 1.07 -3.93 3.26
CA ILE A 50 2.00 -5.02 3.66
C ILE A 50 2.72 -5.60 2.46
N ASN A 51 3.98 -6.01 2.63
CA ASN A 51 4.82 -6.53 1.56
C ASN A 51 4.25 -7.80 0.90
N ALA A 52 3.55 -8.65 1.64
CA ALA A 52 2.89 -9.84 1.08
C ALA A 52 1.81 -9.52 0.02
N GLN A 53 1.49 -8.25 -0.21
CA GLN A 53 0.63 -7.84 -1.32
C GLN A 53 1.39 -7.65 -2.63
N SER A 54 2.72 -7.53 -2.62
CA SER A 54 3.51 -7.16 -3.80
C SER A 54 3.41 -8.22 -4.91
N GLU A 55 3.47 -9.50 -4.55
CA GLU A 55 3.46 -10.67 -5.46
C GLU A 55 2.43 -10.56 -6.59
N VAL A 56 1.17 -10.24 -6.27
CA VAL A 56 0.09 -10.14 -7.26
C VAL A 56 0.29 -8.96 -8.23
N TYR A 57 0.93 -7.88 -7.78
CA TYR A 57 1.29 -6.74 -8.64
C TYR A 57 2.57 -6.99 -9.43
N GLU A 58 3.52 -7.75 -8.88
CA GLU A 58 4.72 -8.20 -9.59
C GLU A 58 4.35 -9.07 -10.80
N GLU A 59 3.47 -10.06 -10.59
CA GLU A 59 2.93 -10.90 -11.66
C GLU A 59 2.23 -10.05 -12.73
N ALA A 60 1.32 -9.16 -12.32
CA ALA A 60 0.55 -8.34 -13.25
C ALA A 60 1.41 -7.35 -14.06
N LEU A 61 2.44 -6.76 -13.44
CA LEU A 61 3.39 -5.87 -14.14
C LEU A 61 4.25 -6.67 -15.13
N THR A 62 4.68 -7.87 -14.74
CA THR A 62 5.43 -8.79 -15.62
C THR A 62 4.59 -9.17 -16.84
N GLU A 63 3.34 -9.58 -16.66
CA GLU A 63 2.41 -9.90 -17.74
C GLU A 63 2.15 -8.69 -18.67
N ALA A 64 2.15 -7.48 -18.12
CA ALA A 64 1.99 -6.25 -18.89
C ALA A 64 3.25 -5.82 -19.66
N GLY A 65 4.41 -6.43 -19.37
CA GLY A 65 5.71 -6.07 -19.91
C GLY A 65 6.28 -4.78 -19.31
N VAL A 66 5.97 -4.49 -18.04
CA VAL A 66 6.39 -3.28 -17.33
C VAL A 66 7.49 -3.63 -16.33
N ALA A 67 8.67 -3.03 -16.49
CA ALA A 67 9.77 -3.19 -15.55
C ALA A 67 9.44 -2.55 -14.19
N PHE A 68 9.80 -3.21 -13.10
CA PHE A 68 9.53 -2.74 -11.73
C PHE A 68 10.69 -3.05 -10.77
N GLN A 69 10.67 -2.39 -9.62
CA GLN A 69 11.57 -2.62 -8.49
C GLN A 69 10.79 -2.67 -7.18
N VAL A 70 11.15 -3.56 -6.25
CA VAL A 70 10.48 -3.68 -4.94
C VAL A 70 11.32 -3.01 -3.85
N ARG A 71 10.76 -1.97 -3.21
CA ARG A 71 11.33 -1.31 -2.04
C ARG A 71 10.72 -1.84 -0.74
N GLY A 72 11.59 -2.34 0.13
CA GLY A 72 11.23 -2.70 1.50
C GLY A 72 10.58 -4.08 1.69
N GLY A 73 10.41 -4.89 0.63
CA GLY A 73 10.40 -6.35 0.75
C GLY A 73 11.78 -6.81 1.21
N GLU A 74 11.89 -7.90 1.98
CA GLU A 74 13.14 -8.38 2.61
C GLU A 74 14.35 -8.05 1.73
N GLY A 75 15.18 -7.11 2.21
CA GLY A 75 16.19 -6.46 1.39
C GLY A 75 16.99 -7.51 0.63
N PHE A 76 17.25 -7.27 -0.66
CA PHE A 76 18.08 -8.14 -1.48
C PHE A 76 19.30 -8.69 -0.71
N PHE A 77 20.00 -7.82 0.03
CA PHE A 77 21.14 -8.16 0.89
C PHE A 77 20.83 -8.90 2.20
N THR A 78 19.57 -9.00 2.61
CA THR A 78 19.11 -9.76 3.79
C THR A 78 18.79 -11.23 3.46
N ARG A 79 18.56 -11.52 2.17
CA ARG A 79 18.34 -12.88 1.67
C ARG A 79 19.51 -13.79 2.09
N GLN A 80 19.20 -15.03 2.46
CA GLN A 80 20.19 -15.95 3.02
C GLN A 80 21.32 -16.23 2.03
N GLU A 81 20.96 -16.44 0.77
CA GLU A 81 21.85 -16.69 -0.35
C GLU A 81 22.75 -15.50 -0.68
N ILE A 82 22.24 -14.26 -0.61
CA ILE A 82 23.06 -13.06 -0.83
C ILE A 82 24.04 -12.85 0.33
N ARG A 83 23.62 -13.10 1.57
CA ARG A 83 24.55 -13.08 2.72
C ARG A 83 25.66 -14.12 2.57
N GLN A 84 25.33 -15.32 2.10
CA GLN A 84 26.33 -16.37 1.84
C GLN A 84 27.30 -15.95 0.73
N ALA A 85 26.79 -15.36 -0.35
CA ALA A 85 27.60 -14.84 -1.45
C ALA A 85 28.57 -13.74 -0.99
N LEU A 86 28.10 -12.73 -0.24
CA LEU A 86 28.96 -11.66 0.28
C LEU A 86 30.07 -12.19 1.20
N VAL A 87 29.79 -13.24 1.99
CA VAL A 87 30.81 -13.90 2.83
C VAL A 87 31.83 -14.65 1.97
N ALA A 88 31.41 -15.31 0.90
CA ALA A 88 32.32 -16.00 -0.03
C ALA A 88 33.24 -15.01 -0.75
N LEU A 89 32.68 -13.90 -1.25
CA LEU A 89 33.46 -12.83 -1.90
C LEU A 89 34.45 -12.18 -0.94
N GLN A 90 34.04 -11.89 0.31
CA GLN A 90 34.96 -11.36 1.32
C GLN A 90 36.14 -12.31 1.58
N ARG A 91 35.87 -13.62 1.73
CA ARG A 91 36.94 -14.59 1.97
C ARG A 91 37.93 -14.69 0.80
N ALA A 92 37.45 -14.49 -0.42
CA ALA A 92 38.30 -14.43 -1.59
C ALA A 92 39.11 -13.12 -1.63
N ALA A 93 38.48 -11.98 -1.27
CA ALA A 93 39.16 -10.69 -1.16
C ALA A 93 40.27 -10.68 -0.09
N ASP A 94 40.08 -11.43 1.01
CA ASP A 94 41.08 -11.55 2.08
C ASP A 94 42.27 -12.47 1.70
N ARG A 95 42.17 -13.21 0.58
CA ARG A 95 43.23 -14.07 0.03
C ARG A 95 43.92 -13.35 -1.13
N GLU A 96 45.12 -13.82 -1.49
CA GLU A 96 45.97 -13.22 -2.56
C GLU A 96 45.17 -12.74 -3.78
N PRO A 97 45.61 -11.66 -4.45
CA PRO A 97 44.84 -11.01 -5.51
C PRO A 97 44.48 -12.02 -6.61
N ALA A 98 43.17 -12.16 -6.83
CA ALA A 98 42.65 -13.04 -7.87
C ALA A 98 43.29 -12.69 -9.22
N SER A 99 43.83 -13.71 -9.89
CA SER A 99 44.42 -13.57 -11.22
C SER A 99 43.35 -13.84 -12.26
N GLY A 100 42.88 -12.81 -12.98
CA GLY A 100 41.86 -12.95 -14.01
C GLY A 100 40.95 -11.73 -14.14
N GLU A 101 39.96 -11.82 -15.03
CA GLU A 101 38.89 -10.82 -15.15
C GLU A 101 37.96 -10.91 -13.93
N LEU A 102 37.77 -9.78 -13.22
CA LEU A 102 37.09 -9.76 -11.93
C LEU A 102 35.63 -10.28 -12.01
N GLY A 103 34.91 -10.00 -13.10
CA GLY A 103 33.55 -10.52 -13.31
C GLY A 103 33.51 -12.06 -13.41
N ALA A 104 34.46 -12.66 -14.12
CA ALA A 104 34.59 -14.11 -14.23
C ALA A 104 34.89 -14.75 -12.86
N VAL A 105 35.84 -14.16 -12.11
CA VAL A 105 36.18 -14.61 -10.75
C VAL A 105 34.97 -14.58 -9.83
N VAL A 106 34.15 -13.53 -9.89
CA VAL A 106 32.92 -13.44 -9.09
C VAL A 106 31.95 -14.56 -9.47
N ARG A 107 31.71 -14.81 -10.75
CA ARG A 107 30.79 -15.88 -11.20
C ARG A 107 31.28 -17.26 -10.78
N GLU A 108 32.58 -17.54 -10.84
CA GLU A 108 33.18 -18.78 -10.32
C GLU A 108 32.96 -18.95 -8.81
N LEU A 109 33.03 -17.86 -8.04
CA LEU A 109 32.77 -17.91 -6.58
C LEU A 109 31.28 -18.12 -6.24
N LEU A 110 30.37 -17.73 -7.14
CA LEU A 110 28.92 -17.90 -6.95
C LEU A 110 28.40 -19.25 -7.46
N GLU A 111 29.11 -19.93 -8.35
CA GLU A 111 28.71 -21.24 -8.90
C GLU A 111 28.45 -22.29 -7.80
N PRO A 112 29.33 -22.50 -6.79
CA PRO A 112 29.08 -23.43 -5.70
C PRO A 112 27.87 -23.08 -4.83
N LEU A 113 27.41 -21.82 -4.88
CA LEU A 113 26.23 -21.35 -4.14
C LEU A 113 24.94 -21.55 -4.94
N GLY A 114 25.01 -21.87 -6.22
CA GLY A 114 23.87 -22.15 -7.08
C GLY A 114 23.73 -21.24 -8.29
N LEU A 115 24.75 -20.42 -8.64
CA LEU A 115 24.76 -19.67 -9.90
C LEU A 115 25.22 -20.59 -11.05
N THR A 116 24.28 -21.26 -11.68
CA THR A 116 24.51 -22.10 -12.86
C THR A 116 24.26 -21.31 -14.15
N ALA A 117 24.77 -21.77 -15.29
CA ALA A 117 24.53 -21.13 -16.59
C ALA A 117 23.04 -21.13 -16.98
N GLU A 118 22.31 -22.19 -16.61
CA GLU A 118 20.88 -22.32 -16.85
C GLU A 118 20.11 -22.36 -15.53
N ALA A 119 18.87 -21.86 -15.53
CA ALA A 119 18.01 -21.86 -14.35
C ALA A 119 17.65 -23.31 -13.93
N PRO A 120 17.90 -23.70 -12.67
CA PRO A 120 17.63 -25.05 -12.19
C PRO A 120 16.12 -25.36 -12.13
N ALA A 121 15.78 -26.65 -12.02
CA ALA A 121 14.41 -27.07 -11.75
C ALA A 121 14.08 -26.95 -10.24
N GLY A 122 12.84 -26.53 -9.94
CA GLY A 122 12.34 -26.42 -8.56
C GLY A 122 12.36 -24.98 -8.03
N VAL A 123 11.24 -24.58 -7.42
CA VAL A 123 10.97 -23.19 -7.00
C VAL A 123 12.10 -22.61 -6.15
N ARG A 124 12.48 -23.29 -5.06
CA ARG A 124 13.55 -22.81 -4.16
C ARG A 124 14.94 -22.72 -4.82
N ALA A 125 15.23 -23.58 -5.78
CA ALA A 125 16.51 -23.54 -6.49
C ALA A 125 16.53 -22.39 -7.49
N ARG A 126 15.39 -22.11 -8.15
CA ARG A 126 15.21 -20.94 -9.02
C ARG A 126 15.29 -19.64 -8.24
N ASP A 127 14.58 -19.50 -7.12
CA ASP A 127 14.61 -18.28 -6.31
C ASP A 127 16.05 -17.91 -5.89
N ARG A 128 16.85 -18.93 -5.54
CA ARG A 128 18.26 -18.76 -5.22
C ARG A 128 19.08 -18.35 -6.44
N TRP A 129 18.89 -19.05 -7.56
CA TRP A 129 19.59 -18.76 -8.81
C TRP A 129 19.30 -17.33 -9.30
N GLU A 130 18.06 -16.88 -9.22
CA GLU A 130 17.64 -15.52 -9.57
C GLU A 130 18.32 -14.48 -8.67
N ALA A 131 18.37 -14.73 -7.36
CA ALA A 131 19.05 -13.84 -6.42
C ALA A 131 20.56 -13.73 -6.74
N LEU A 132 21.23 -14.87 -6.97
CA LEU A 132 22.66 -14.88 -7.31
C LEU A 132 22.94 -14.27 -8.69
N SER A 133 22.05 -14.44 -9.66
CA SER A 133 22.17 -13.83 -10.99
C SER A 133 22.07 -12.31 -10.89
N ALA A 134 21.09 -11.80 -10.14
CA ALA A 134 20.96 -10.36 -9.88
C ALA A 134 22.18 -9.78 -9.14
N LEU A 135 22.87 -10.56 -8.29
CA LEU A 135 24.12 -10.13 -7.67
C LEU A 135 25.27 -10.05 -8.69
N ALA A 136 25.36 -11.02 -9.61
CA ALA A 136 26.37 -11.02 -10.65
C ALA A 136 26.17 -9.85 -11.64
N ASP A 137 24.93 -9.57 -12.01
CA ASP A 137 24.61 -8.45 -12.91
C ASP A 137 24.93 -7.10 -12.25
N LEU A 138 24.62 -6.94 -10.95
CA LEU A 138 25.05 -5.77 -10.16
C LEU A 138 26.57 -5.59 -10.18
N VAL A 139 27.33 -6.68 -10.09
CA VAL A 139 28.79 -6.64 -10.15
C VAL A 139 29.26 -6.20 -11.54
N ASP A 140 28.66 -6.73 -12.61
CA ASP A 140 29.02 -6.36 -13.97
C ASP A 140 28.76 -4.87 -14.24
N GLU A 141 27.65 -4.33 -13.72
CA GLU A 141 27.36 -2.88 -13.77
C GLU A 141 28.44 -2.06 -13.05
N GLU A 142 28.91 -2.52 -11.89
CA GLU A 142 29.97 -1.83 -11.14
C GLU A 142 31.32 -1.84 -11.84
N LEU A 143 31.68 -2.97 -12.45
CA LEU A 143 32.92 -3.10 -13.21
C LEU A 143 32.86 -2.29 -14.51
N ALA A 144 31.69 -2.18 -15.13
CA ALA A 144 31.49 -1.29 -16.27
C ALA A 144 31.64 0.19 -15.90
N ALA A 145 31.13 0.59 -14.72
CA ALA A 145 31.25 1.96 -14.22
C ALA A 145 32.68 2.28 -13.71
N ARG A 146 33.38 1.30 -13.14
CA ARG A 146 34.73 1.43 -12.56
C ARG A 146 35.61 0.23 -12.94
N PRO A 147 36.23 0.25 -14.13
CA PRO A 147 37.02 -0.87 -14.66
C PRO A 147 38.28 -1.21 -13.87
N ASP A 148 38.74 -0.29 -13.01
CA ASP A 148 39.94 -0.39 -12.18
C ASP A 148 39.67 -0.97 -10.78
N LEU A 149 38.43 -1.37 -10.48
CA LEU A 149 38.08 -2.02 -9.22
C LEU A 149 38.84 -3.34 -9.03
N ASP A 150 39.42 -3.51 -7.85
CA ASP A 150 39.87 -4.82 -7.36
C ASP A 150 38.77 -5.50 -6.52
N LEU A 151 38.96 -6.79 -6.24
CA LEU A 151 37.97 -7.58 -5.48
C LEU A 151 37.71 -6.99 -4.07
N PRO A 152 38.72 -6.56 -3.29
CA PRO A 152 38.48 -5.87 -2.02
C PRO A 152 37.63 -4.60 -2.14
N ALA A 153 37.91 -3.73 -3.10
CA ALA A 153 37.14 -2.51 -3.34
C ALA A 153 35.70 -2.82 -3.77
N LEU A 154 35.50 -3.82 -4.63
CA LEU A 154 34.18 -4.29 -5.02
C LEU A 154 33.37 -4.77 -3.82
N VAL A 155 33.97 -5.60 -2.94
CA VAL A 155 33.28 -6.09 -1.74
C VAL A 155 32.94 -4.95 -0.78
N ALA A 156 33.81 -3.96 -0.62
CA ALA A 156 33.55 -2.77 0.19
C ALA A 156 32.37 -1.94 -0.38
N GLU A 157 32.27 -1.81 -1.69
CA GLU A 157 31.11 -1.18 -2.35
C GLU A 157 29.82 -1.96 -2.08
N LEU A 158 29.84 -3.27 -2.32
CA LEU A 158 28.66 -4.13 -2.13
C LEU A 158 28.16 -4.08 -0.69
N ARG A 159 29.07 -4.01 0.30
CA ARG A 159 28.71 -3.80 1.71
C ARG A 159 28.13 -2.42 1.96
N THR A 160 28.75 -1.37 1.42
CA THR A 160 28.22 -0.01 1.51
C THR A 160 26.78 0.08 0.98
N ARG A 161 26.50 -0.60 -0.14
CA ARG A 161 25.15 -0.72 -0.72
C ARG A 161 24.21 -1.57 0.11
N ALA A 162 24.71 -2.67 0.68
CA ALA A 162 23.95 -3.51 1.60
C ALA A 162 23.49 -2.75 2.84
N ASP A 163 24.41 -2.02 3.46
CA ASP A 163 24.15 -1.19 4.65
C ASP A 163 23.19 -0.04 4.33
N SER A 164 23.34 0.54 3.14
CA SER A 164 22.48 1.62 2.66
C SER A 164 21.19 1.14 1.99
N ARG A 165 20.98 -0.19 1.86
CA ARG A 165 19.81 -0.84 1.24
C ARG A 165 19.48 -0.35 -0.18
N HIS A 166 20.50 -0.13 -1.01
CA HIS A 166 20.34 0.28 -2.41
C HIS A 166 20.37 -0.95 -3.35
N PRO A 167 19.21 -1.47 -3.82
CA PRO A 167 19.20 -2.47 -4.89
C PRO A 167 19.61 -1.86 -6.26
N PRO A 168 20.04 -2.66 -7.26
CA PRO A 168 20.35 -2.18 -8.60
C PRO A 168 19.16 -1.46 -9.23
N THR A 169 19.41 -0.35 -9.91
CA THR A 169 18.38 0.51 -10.49
C THR A 169 17.95 -0.01 -11.86
N VAL A 170 17.00 -0.94 -11.88
CA VAL A 170 16.14 -1.04 -13.06
C VAL A 170 15.29 0.23 -13.07
N GLN A 171 15.37 1.04 -14.12
CA GLN A 171 14.51 2.21 -14.35
C GLN A 171 13.07 1.73 -14.56
N GLY A 172 12.40 1.41 -13.46
CA GLY A 172 11.10 0.74 -13.44
C GLY A 172 10.22 1.26 -12.32
N VAL A 173 8.95 0.87 -12.41
CA VAL A 173 7.89 1.23 -11.47
C VAL A 173 8.26 0.78 -10.06
N THR A 174 8.11 1.66 -9.07
CA THR A 174 8.45 1.34 -7.68
C THR A 174 7.28 0.65 -6.98
N LEU A 175 7.44 -0.61 -6.59
CA LEU A 175 6.55 -1.31 -5.67
C LEU A 175 7.04 -1.08 -4.24
N ALA A 176 6.24 -0.50 -3.35
CA ALA A 176 6.69 -0.24 -1.98
C ALA A 176 5.57 -0.35 -0.95
N SER A 177 5.94 -0.64 0.30
CA SER A 177 5.00 -0.45 1.40
C SER A 177 4.81 1.04 1.71
N LEU A 178 3.64 1.41 2.24
CA LEU A 178 3.35 2.78 2.70
C LEU A 178 4.40 3.32 3.69
N HIS A 179 5.01 2.45 4.50
CA HIS A 179 6.09 2.84 5.41
C HIS A 179 7.40 3.15 4.67
N ALA A 180 7.74 2.33 3.67
CA ALA A 180 8.94 2.51 2.85
C ALA A 180 8.86 3.72 1.92
N ALA A 181 7.65 4.24 1.68
CA ALA A 181 7.42 5.43 0.87
C ALA A 181 7.65 6.77 1.61
N LYS A 182 7.93 6.74 2.91
CA LYS A 182 8.11 7.96 3.70
C LYS A 182 9.28 8.79 3.18
N GLY A 183 9.02 10.06 2.85
CA GLY A 183 10.05 10.99 2.34
C GLY A 183 10.37 10.84 0.86
N LEU A 184 9.68 9.95 0.13
CA LEU A 184 9.76 9.80 -1.32
C LEU A 184 8.53 10.42 -1.98
N GLU A 185 8.65 10.86 -3.23
CA GLU A 185 7.54 11.41 -4.01
C GLU A 185 7.69 10.98 -5.48
N TRP A 186 6.56 10.82 -6.16
CA TRP A 186 6.48 10.37 -7.55
C TRP A 186 5.43 11.19 -8.31
N ASP A 187 5.61 11.35 -9.62
CA ASP A 187 4.58 11.98 -10.45
C ASP A 187 3.27 11.18 -10.46
N ALA A 188 3.33 9.85 -10.40
CA ALA A 188 2.15 8.99 -10.30
C ALA A 188 2.23 7.98 -9.15
N VAL A 189 1.17 7.90 -8.34
CA VAL A 189 1.05 6.93 -7.24
C VAL A 189 -0.26 6.15 -7.33
N PHE A 190 -0.16 4.83 -7.26
CA PHE A 190 -1.27 3.90 -7.15
C PHE A 190 -1.33 3.37 -5.72
N LEU A 191 -2.33 3.79 -4.94
CA LEU A 191 -2.61 3.23 -3.60
C LEU A 191 -3.57 2.05 -3.73
N VAL A 192 -3.08 0.86 -3.43
CA VAL A 192 -3.78 -0.38 -3.77
C VAL A 192 -4.20 -1.19 -2.56
N GLY A 193 -5.20 -2.05 -2.71
CA GLY A 193 -5.70 -2.92 -1.66
C GLY A 193 -6.42 -2.16 -0.53
N LEU A 194 -7.07 -1.03 -0.86
CA LEU A 194 -7.76 -0.16 0.09
C LEU A 194 -9.10 -0.77 0.56
N ALA A 195 -9.01 -1.82 1.36
CA ALA A 195 -10.14 -2.53 1.94
C ALA A 195 -9.98 -2.65 3.46
N ASP A 196 -11.09 -2.66 4.19
CA ASP A 196 -11.11 -2.92 5.63
C ASP A 196 -10.50 -4.32 5.90
N GLY A 197 -9.58 -4.38 6.88
CA GLY A 197 -8.76 -5.56 7.16
C GLY A 197 -7.41 -5.58 6.42
N THR A 198 -7.20 -4.67 5.48
CA THR A 198 -5.89 -4.41 4.86
C THR A 198 -5.41 -3.01 5.19
N LEU A 199 -6.18 -1.96 4.90
CA LEU A 199 -5.90 -0.60 5.33
C LEU A 199 -7.23 0.07 5.70
N PRO A 200 -7.60 0.19 6.98
CA PRO A 200 -6.84 -0.22 8.16
C PRO A 200 -6.64 -1.75 8.24
N ILE A 201 -5.45 -2.17 8.68
CA ILE A 201 -5.14 -3.60 8.89
C ILE A 201 -5.90 -4.19 10.08
N SER A 202 -6.30 -5.46 9.98
CA SER A 202 -7.22 -6.13 10.92
C SER A 202 -6.89 -5.98 12.41
N HIS A 203 -5.61 -5.99 12.79
CA HIS A 203 -5.22 -5.82 14.20
C HIS A 203 -5.50 -4.42 14.77
N ALA A 204 -5.49 -3.38 13.92
CA ALA A 204 -5.86 -2.02 14.30
C ALA A 204 -7.38 -1.89 14.48
N LEU A 205 -8.16 -2.82 13.89
CA LEU A 205 -9.60 -2.92 14.05
C LEU A 205 -10.02 -3.78 15.25
N ALA A 206 -9.16 -4.73 15.68
CA ALA A 206 -9.47 -5.73 16.69
C ALA A 206 -9.27 -5.25 18.13
N ARG A 207 -8.49 -4.19 18.37
CA ARG A 207 -8.38 -3.57 19.70
C ARG A 207 -9.66 -2.78 20.02
N GLN A 208 -10.70 -3.50 20.47
CA GLN A 208 -11.82 -2.89 21.18
C GLN A 208 -11.44 -2.75 22.65
N GLY A 209 -10.98 -1.56 23.01
CA GLY A 209 -10.55 -1.21 24.37
C GLY A 209 -9.30 -0.36 24.30
N THR A 210 -9.44 0.91 24.68
CA THR A 210 -8.45 2.00 24.66
C THR A 210 -7.98 2.42 23.24
N ASP A 211 -8.64 3.49 22.80
CA ASP A 211 -8.18 4.56 21.91
C ASP A 211 -8.14 4.27 20.40
N GLY A 212 -8.96 5.02 19.67
CA GLY A 212 -8.96 5.10 18.21
C GLY A 212 -7.61 5.50 17.60
N GLU A 213 -6.57 5.72 18.40
CA GLU A 213 -5.20 6.00 18.02
C GLU A 213 -4.63 5.01 17.00
N SER A 214 -4.89 3.71 17.14
CA SER A 214 -4.39 2.70 16.17
C SER A 214 -5.03 2.88 14.79
N VAL A 215 -6.30 3.23 14.73
CA VAL A 215 -7.01 3.52 13.48
C VAL A 215 -6.57 4.89 12.94
N GLU A 216 -6.37 5.88 13.80
CA GLU A 216 -5.84 7.19 13.41
C GLU A 216 -4.39 7.11 12.91
N GLU A 217 -3.57 6.19 13.42
CA GLU A 217 -2.24 5.91 12.88
C GLU A 217 -2.32 5.32 11.46
N GLU A 218 -3.23 4.37 11.24
CA GLU A 218 -3.49 3.84 9.88
C GLU A 218 -4.05 4.92 8.94
N ARG A 219 -4.83 5.88 9.47
CA ARG A 219 -5.28 7.06 8.71
C ARG A 219 -4.09 7.96 8.36
N ARG A 220 -3.17 8.19 9.29
CA ARG A 220 -1.92 8.94 9.03
C ARG A 220 -1.07 8.24 7.96
N LEU A 221 -0.99 6.91 7.99
CA LEU A 221 -0.30 6.13 6.94
C LEU A 221 -0.95 6.32 5.56
N LEU A 222 -2.29 6.29 5.48
CA LEU A 222 -2.98 6.60 4.23
C LEU A 222 -2.69 8.02 3.77
N TYR A 223 -2.73 9.01 4.67
CA TYR A 223 -2.41 10.39 4.36
C TYR A 223 -0.99 10.54 3.81
N VAL A 224 0.01 9.88 4.43
CA VAL A 224 1.38 9.84 3.90
C VAL A 224 1.37 9.31 2.48
N GLY A 225 0.71 8.18 2.20
CA GLY A 225 0.58 7.60 0.87
C GLY A 225 -0.02 8.56 -0.17
N ILE A 226 -1.11 9.24 0.18
CA ILE A 226 -1.79 10.22 -0.68
C ILE A 226 -0.85 11.37 -1.02
N THR A 227 -0.11 11.89 -0.04
CA THR A 227 0.82 13.01 -0.24
C THR A 227 2.11 12.63 -0.96
N ARG A 228 2.34 11.36 -1.32
CA ARG A 228 3.50 10.98 -2.14
C ARG A 228 3.27 11.29 -3.64
N ALA A 229 2.03 11.50 -4.05
CA ALA A 229 1.65 11.78 -5.43
C ALA A 229 1.82 13.27 -5.76
N ARG A 230 2.56 13.58 -6.82
CA ARG A 230 2.72 14.97 -7.31
C ARG A 230 1.66 15.35 -8.34
N VAL A 231 1.30 14.44 -9.24
CA VAL A 231 0.40 14.74 -10.37
C VAL A 231 -0.78 13.78 -10.44
N HIS A 232 -0.52 12.47 -10.36
CA HIS A 232 -1.53 11.41 -10.50
C HIS A 232 -1.65 10.59 -9.23
N LEU A 233 -2.88 10.44 -8.74
CA LEU A 233 -3.22 9.55 -7.63
C LEU A 233 -4.36 8.65 -8.05
N GLU A 234 -4.13 7.34 -8.00
CA GLU A 234 -5.16 6.32 -8.21
C GLU A 234 -5.35 5.49 -6.94
N LEU A 235 -6.61 5.20 -6.61
CA LEU A 235 -7.02 4.47 -5.41
C LEU A 235 -7.79 3.23 -5.83
N SER A 236 -7.36 2.04 -5.42
CA SER A 236 -8.01 0.78 -5.82
C SER A 236 -8.30 -0.16 -4.64
N TRP A 237 -9.30 -1.02 -4.81
CA TRP A 237 -9.65 -2.08 -3.86
C TRP A 237 -10.33 -3.28 -4.55
N ALA A 238 -10.01 -4.50 -4.12
CA ALA A 238 -10.73 -5.71 -4.50
C ALA A 238 -11.87 -6.07 -3.54
N LEU A 239 -13.04 -6.44 -4.09
CA LEU A 239 -14.24 -6.86 -3.34
C LEU A 239 -14.18 -8.34 -2.89
N ALA A 240 -13.36 -9.16 -3.55
CA ALA A 240 -13.10 -10.55 -3.19
C ALA A 240 -11.59 -10.79 -2.95
N ARG A 241 -11.25 -11.91 -2.29
CA ARG A 241 -9.84 -12.31 -2.12
C ARG A 241 -9.25 -13.00 -3.36
N ALA A 242 -10.09 -13.73 -4.08
CA ALA A 242 -9.74 -14.47 -5.29
C ALA A 242 -10.80 -14.19 -6.38
N PRO A 243 -10.49 -14.41 -7.66
CA PRO A 243 -11.40 -14.14 -8.76
C PRO A 243 -12.64 -15.03 -8.67
N GLY A 244 -13.83 -14.45 -8.86
CA GLY A 244 -15.10 -15.19 -8.73
C GLY A 244 -15.46 -15.65 -7.31
N GLY A 245 -14.63 -15.32 -6.32
CA GLY A 245 -14.90 -15.62 -4.91
C GLY A 245 -16.03 -14.77 -4.32
N ARG A 246 -16.53 -15.18 -3.15
CA ARG A 246 -17.56 -14.42 -2.43
C ARG A 246 -17.05 -13.01 -2.11
N GLN A 247 -17.80 -12.00 -2.55
CA GLN A 247 -17.52 -10.59 -2.28
C GLN A 247 -17.83 -10.25 -0.81
N SER A 248 -16.87 -10.49 0.06
CA SER A 248 -16.99 -10.25 1.50
C SER A 248 -16.11 -9.11 1.99
N ARG A 249 -15.20 -8.58 1.15
CA ARG A 249 -14.34 -7.45 1.51
C ARG A 249 -15.13 -6.16 1.36
N LYS A 250 -14.99 -5.29 2.35
CA LYS A 250 -15.55 -3.95 2.32
C LYS A 250 -14.45 -2.97 1.91
N PRO A 251 -14.75 -1.95 1.08
CA PRO A 251 -13.81 -0.86 0.83
C PRO A 251 -13.35 -0.25 2.15
N SER A 252 -12.15 0.32 2.15
CA SER A 252 -11.58 0.96 3.33
C SER A 252 -12.52 2.07 3.81
N ARG A 253 -12.79 2.09 5.11
CA ARG A 253 -13.53 3.20 5.74
C ARG A 253 -12.92 4.57 5.51
N PHE A 254 -11.63 4.65 5.21
CA PHE A 254 -10.96 5.92 4.95
C PHE A 254 -11.28 6.51 3.58
N LEU A 255 -11.89 5.74 2.68
CA LEU A 255 -12.35 6.23 1.38
C LEU A 255 -13.65 7.05 1.47
N ILE A 256 -14.35 7.00 2.60
CA ILE A 256 -15.59 7.75 2.82
C ILE A 256 -15.28 9.25 2.74
N GLY A 257 -15.87 9.94 1.76
CA GLY A 257 -15.65 11.37 1.51
C GLY A 257 -14.44 11.71 0.63
N ILE A 258 -13.61 10.72 0.28
CA ILE A 258 -12.47 10.89 -0.65
C ILE A 258 -12.81 10.28 -2.02
N ALA A 259 -13.36 9.06 -2.03
CA ALA A 259 -13.83 8.45 -3.25
C ALA A 259 -15.14 9.14 -3.69
N PRO A 260 -15.34 9.40 -5.00
CA PRO A 260 -16.64 9.82 -5.48
C PRO A 260 -17.67 8.79 -5.00
N GLN A 261 -18.77 9.25 -4.39
CA GLN A 261 -19.89 8.39 -4.04
C GLN A 261 -20.43 7.78 -5.34
N THR A 262 -19.94 6.62 -5.71
CA THR A 262 -20.38 5.92 -6.91
C THR A 262 -21.81 5.48 -6.66
N ARG A 263 -22.77 6.11 -7.35
CA ARG A 263 -24.11 5.54 -7.50
C ARG A 263 -23.90 4.15 -8.08
N ALA A 264 -24.24 3.12 -7.31
CA ALA A 264 -24.32 1.75 -7.79
C ALA A 264 -24.97 1.76 -9.19
N ALA A 265 -24.21 1.30 -10.19
CA ALA A 265 -24.59 1.38 -11.59
C ALA A 265 -26.00 0.81 -11.79
N ALA A 266 -26.94 1.69 -12.13
CA ALA A 266 -28.19 1.30 -12.74
C ALA A 266 -27.88 0.90 -14.19
N GLY A 267 -27.93 -0.40 -14.50
CA GLY A 267 -27.83 -0.88 -15.87
C GLY A 267 -27.35 -2.31 -15.99
N GLY A 268 -28.28 -3.26 -16.07
CA GLY A 268 -28.01 -4.68 -16.29
C GLY A 268 -29.29 -5.49 -16.27
N SER A 269 -30.09 -5.38 -17.33
CA SER A 269 -31.29 -6.18 -17.58
C SER A 269 -30.90 -7.64 -17.85
N GLY A 270 -31.13 -8.51 -16.86
CA GLY A 270 -31.10 -9.97 -16.94
C GLY A 270 -32.11 -10.55 -15.94
N PRO A 271 -32.69 -11.74 -16.18
CA PRO A 271 -33.91 -12.18 -15.52
C PRO A 271 -33.70 -12.44 -14.03
N ALA A 272 -34.69 -12.04 -13.24
CA ALA A 272 -34.62 -11.88 -11.79
C ALA A 272 -34.46 -13.22 -11.04
N ALA A 273 -33.36 -13.34 -10.30
CA ALA A 273 -33.27 -14.23 -9.14
C ALA A 273 -33.91 -13.54 -7.91
N PRO A 274 -34.48 -14.29 -6.94
CA PRO A 274 -35.35 -13.73 -5.92
C PRO A 274 -34.59 -12.76 -5.01
N ARG A 275 -35.08 -11.51 -4.97
CA ARG A 275 -34.60 -10.44 -4.09
C ARG A 275 -34.64 -10.89 -2.64
N ARG A 276 -33.46 -11.19 -2.06
CA ARG A 276 -33.29 -11.19 -0.60
C ARG A 276 -33.41 -9.75 -0.09
N GLN A 277 -34.13 -9.62 1.03
CA GLN A 277 -34.63 -8.38 1.63
C GLN A 277 -33.56 -7.28 1.72
N ARG A 278 -33.89 -6.09 1.19
CA ARG A 278 -33.16 -4.84 1.49
C ARG A 278 -33.10 -4.68 3.01
N GLY A 279 -31.91 -4.40 3.53
CA GLY A 279 -31.73 -4.03 4.93
C GLY A 279 -32.70 -2.91 5.32
N ALA A 280 -33.26 -3.01 6.54
CA ALA A 280 -34.35 -2.17 7.00
C ALA A 280 -34.04 -0.67 6.77
N THR A 281 -34.92 0.00 6.02
CA THR A 281 -34.94 1.46 5.92
C THR A 281 -34.96 2.03 7.32
N GLN A 282 -33.90 2.74 7.73
CA GLN A 282 -33.83 3.37 9.04
C GLN A 282 -34.93 4.43 9.12
N ARG A 283 -35.76 4.35 10.16
CA ARG A 283 -36.92 5.23 10.36
C ARG A 283 -36.72 6.04 11.62
N CYS A 284 -37.28 7.26 11.61
CA CYS A 284 -37.33 8.13 12.77
C CYS A 284 -38.05 7.41 13.91
N ARG A 285 -37.44 7.35 15.10
CA ARG A 285 -38.07 6.71 16.27
C ARG A 285 -39.35 7.43 16.74
N VAL A 286 -39.52 8.70 16.38
CA VAL A 286 -40.65 9.55 16.82
C VAL A 286 -41.79 9.54 15.81
N CYS A 287 -41.53 9.91 14.55
CA CYS A 287 -42.58 10.02 13.52
C CYS A 287 -42.59 8.88 12.50
N ASN A 288 -41.67 7.91 12.61
CA ASN A 288 -41.55 6.76 11.71
C ASN A 288 -41.26 7.09 10.23
N ALA A 289 -40.91 8.35 9.93
CA ALA A 289 -40.48 8.78 8.60
C ALA A 289 -39.15 8.13 8.22
N VAL A 290 -38.96 7.87 6.92
CA VAL A 290 -37.71 7.32 6.40
C VAL A 290 -36.61 8.37 6.54
N LEU A 291 -35.50 8.00 7.17
CA LEU A 291 -34.35 8.88 7.38
C LEU A 291 -33.42 8.75 6.19
N THR A 292 -33.16 9.87 5.53
CA THR A 292 -32.31 9.93 4.33
C THR A 292 -31.08 10.80 4.53
N ASP A 293 -31.08 11.68 5.53
CA ASP A 293 -29.93 12.51 5.86
C ASP A 293 -29.05 11.86 6.95
N THR A 294 -27.74 12.10 6.85
CA THR A 294 -26.72 11.42 7.65
C THR A 294 -26.85 11.74 9.14
N THR A 295 -27.13 13.00 9.47
CA THR A 295 -27.30 13.47 10.85
C THR A 295 -28.52 12.82 11.49
N ALA A 296 -29.64 12.73 10.77
CA ALA A 296 -30.84 12.08 11.26
C ALA A 296 -30.69 10.56 11.38
N ILE A 297 -29.97 9.90 10.46
CA ILE A 297 -29.69 8.47 10.53
C ILE A 297 -28.86 8.16 11.79
N LEU A 298 -27.81 8.94 12.05
CA LEU A 298 -26.98 8.82 13.25
C LEU A 298 -27.80 9.03 14.54
N LEU A 299 -28.70 10.02 14.54
CA LEU A 299 -29.57 10.34 15.68
C LEU A 299 -30.83 9.45 15.75
N ARG A 300 -31.07 8.60 14.75
CA ARG A 300 -32.35 7.89 14.48
C ARG A 300 -33.59 8.78 14.61
N ARG A 301 -33.47 10.07 14.25
CA ARG A 301 -34.51 11.09 14.42
C ARG A 301 -34.41 12.17 13.35
N CYS A 302 -35.52 12.56 12.71
CA CYS A 302 -35.49 13.63 11.70
C CYS A 302 -35.44 15.03 12.33
N ALA A 303 -34.96 16.00 11.56
CA ALA A 303 -34.79 17.39 11.99
C ALA A 303 -36.09 18.09 12.44
N ASN A 304 -37.26 17.64 11.94
CA ASN A 304 -38.56 18.23 12.26
C ASN A 304 -39.26 17.64 13.49
N CYS A 305 -38.69 16.60 14.11
CA CYS A 305 -39.28 16.00 15.31
C CYS A 305 -38.76 16.73 16.55
N SER A 306 -39.60 17.60 17.12
CA SER A 306 -39.31 18.37 18.34
C SER A 306 -38.83 17.49 19.48
N VAL A 307 -37.71 17.87 20.09
CA VAL A 307 -37.23 17.30 21.34
C VAL A 307 -38.11 17.88 22.45
N ASP A 308 -38.73 17.04 23.27
CA ASP A 308 -39.14 17.50 24.60
C ASP A 308 -37.84 17.72 25.38
N ILE A 309 -37.31 18.94 25.27
CA ILE A 309 -36.19 19.36 26.11
C ILE A 309 -36.81 19.69 27.44
N ASP A 310 -36.57 18.83 28.42
CA ASP A 310 -36.83 19.17 29.81
C ASP A 310 -35.86 20.31 30.18
N GLU A 311 -36.39 21.54 30.17
CA GLU A 311 -35.64 22.76 30.45
C GLU A 311 -35.07 22.76 31.87
N GLU A 312 -35.73 22.08 32.81
CA GLU A 312 -35.29 21.94 34.19
C GLU A 312 -34.11 20.96 34.29
N LEU A 313 -34.19 19.81 33.62
CA LEU A 313 -33.07 18.88 33.51
C LEU A 313 -31.86 19.52 32.83
N LEU A 314 -32.08 20.31 31.77
CA LEU A 314 -31.01 21.02 31.07
C LEU A 314 -30.32 22.04 32.00
N ALA A 315 -31.09 22.76 32.82
CA ALA A 315 -30.55 23.68 33.80
C ALA A 315 -29.71 22.95 34.86
N GLN A 316 -30.20 21.84 35.39
CA GLN A 316 -29.48 21.00 36.36
C GLN A 316 -28.17 20.46 35.78
N LEU A 317 -28.16 20.01 34.52
CA LEU A 317 -26.96 19.51 33.84
C LEU A 317 -25.92 20.62 33.62
N LYS A 318 -26.35 21.85 33.29
CA LYS A 318 -25.44 23.00 33.15
C LYS A 318 -24.79 23.37 34.49
N GLU A 319 -25.59 23.43 35.55
CA GLU A 319 -25.12 23.75 36.90
C GLU A 319 -24.12 22.70 37.39
N TRP A 320 -24.47 21.42 37.25
CA TRP A 320 -23.59 20.30 37.58
C TRP A 320 -22.27 20.38 36.80
N ARG A 321 -22.33 20.61 35.48
CA ARG A 321 -21.14 20.69 34.61
C ARG A 321 -20.20 21.82 35.02
N LEU A 322 -20.74 22.99 35.38
CA LEU A 322 -19.98 24.13 35.90
C LEU A 322 -19.31 23.83 37.24
N LYS A 323 -19.99 23.09 38.12
CA LYS A 323 -19.43 22.67 39.40
C LYS A 323 -18.28 21.67 39.19
N THR A 324 -18.51 20.62 38.42
CA THR A 324 -17.51 19.59 38.10
C THR A 324 -16.30 20.18 37.37
N SER A 325 -16.50 21.14 36.48
CA SER A 325 -15.38 21.78 35.78
C SER A 325 -14.47 22.57 36.73
N LYS A 326 -15.06 23.24 37.73
CA LYS A 326 -14.31 23.96 38.78
C LYS A 326 -13.54 23.00 39.68
N GLU A 327 -14.16 21.87 40.05
CA GLU A 327 -13.51 20.81 40.86
C GLU A 327 -12.34 20.16 40.10
N MET A 328 -12.48 19.93 38.80
CA MET A 328 -11.44 19.33 37.95
C MET A 328 -10.40 20.32 37.41
N GLY A 329 -10.62 21.63 37.57
CA GLY A 329 -9.73 22.67 37.05
C GLY A 329 -9.67 22.75 35.52
N VAL A 330 -10.70 22.25 34.81
CA VAL A 330 -10.77 22.24 33.34
C VAL A 330 -11.93 23.13 32.85
N PRO A 331 -11.88 23.65 31.61
CA PRO A 331 -13.00 24.40 31.05
C PRO A 331 -14.29 23.57 30.98
N ALA A 332 -15.44 24.18 31.25
CA ALA A 332 -16.73 23.47 31.33
C ALA A 332 -17.06 22.65 30.08
N TYR A 333 -16.65 23.08 28.88
CA TYR A 333 -16.90 22.34 27.64
C TYR A 333 -16.14 21.00 27.54
N VAL A 334 -15.19 20.70 28.43
CA VAL A 334 -14.44 19.43 28.49
C VAL A 334 -15.14 18.37 29.34
N VAL A 335 -15.95 18.79 30.32
CA VAL A 335 -16.75 17.86 31.13
C VAL A 335 -17.87 17.31 30.24
N PHE A 336 -17.91 16.00 29.93
CA PHE A 336 -18.78 15.34 28.92
C PHE A 336 -18.35 15.46 27.44
N THR A 337 -17.06 15.63 27.12
CA THR A 337 -16.56 15.04 25.87
C THR A 337 -16.24 13.59 26.14
N ASP A 338 -17.11 12.69 25.68
CA ASP A 338 -16.89 11.24 25.72
C ASP A 338 -15.54 10.91 25.06
N ASN A 339 -14.71 10.20 25.84
CA ASN A 339 -13.64 9.33 25.35
C ASN A 339 -14.23 8.20 24.49
#